data_AF-A0A3D4CJV6-F1
#
_entry.id   AF-A0A3D4CJV6-F1
#
_cell.length_a   1.000
_cell.length_b   1.000
_cell.length_c   1.000
_cell.angle_alpha   90.00
_cell.angle_beta   90.00
_cell.angle_gamma   90.00
#
_symmetry.space_group_name_H-M   'P 1'
#
loop_
_entity.id
_entity.type
_entity.pdbx_description
1 polymer ?
#
loop_
_entity_poly.entity_id
_entity_poly.type
_entity_poly.pdbx_seq_one_letter_code
_entity_poly.pdbx_strand_id
1 'polypeptide(L)'
;KERFEGKEDVAKLLNAMQELKEIYKSKFISNFMAGKEIAEIKSFNSQNHPLFGCGKEHDEKYWDSVIRQCIIQGLIVKEIENYGVLKLSDKGRAFIKNPFSIELVQAHNYDVAENDDDIVQPHKSSGATDEVLYGILKDLRKKIAKQKGLPPYVIFQDPSLEDMCTRYPITLEEMTNIVGVGQGKAEKFAQPFIEVIKKYVEENNIERPDDLVVKSVANKSALKVFIIQSIDRKMQLEDIADAKGISVDEVLDEIENIVNSGTKVNLDYIIDELLDEEYQEELYDYFMEAESDDLDDALEEFEDAYSEEEIRLMRIKFLSEVAN
;
A
#
# COMPACT_ATOMS: atom_id res chain seq x y z
N LYS A 1 2.18 1.49 -28.90
CA LYS A 1 3.41 0.95 -28.29
C LYS A 1 3.95 -0.14 -29.21
N GLU A 2 5.25 -0.14 -29.49
CA GLU A 2 5.88 -1.14 -30.35
C GLU A 2 5.81 -2.52 -29.66
N ARG A 3 5.36 -3.53 -30.40
CA ARG A 3 5.19 -4.90 -29.93
C ARG A 3 6.23 -5.78 -30.61
N PHE A 4 6.81 -6.72 -29.88
CA PHE A 4 7.78 -7.67 -30.40
C PHE A 4 7.44 -9.08 -29.92
N GLU A 5 7.98 -10.09 -30.62
CA GLU A 5 7.83 -11.50 -30.22
C GLU A 5 8.70 -11.78 -28.99
N GLY A 6 8.08 -12.15 -27.87
CA GLY A 6 8.73 -12.37 -26.60
C GLY A 6 8.81 -13.82 -26.15
N LYS A 7 8.46 -14.78 -27.01
CA LYS A 7 8.42 -16.21 -26.68
C LYS A 7 9.70 -16.73 -26.04
N GLU A 8 10.86 -16.34 -26.57
CA GLU A 8 12.16 -16.82 -26.07
C GLU A 8 12.47 -16.25 -24.68
N ASP A 9 12.21 -14.96 -24.46
CA ASP A 9 12.50 -14.29 -23.19
C ASP A 9 11.56 -14.77 -22.08
N VAL A 10 10.28 -14.95 -22.39
CA VAL A 10 9.31 -15.53 -21.46
C VAL A 10 9.71 -16.97 -21.12
N ALA A 11 10.15 -17.77 -22.10
CA ALA A 11 10.63 -19.12 -21.83
C ALA A 11 11.84 -19.13 -20.90
N LYS A 12 12.85 -18.28 -21.16
CA LYS A 12 14.03 -18.15 -20.29
C LYS A 12 13.64 -17.76 -18.86
N LEU A 13 12.79 -16.73 -18.72
CA LEU A 13 12.34 -16.22 -17.43
C LEU A 13 11.60 -17.30 -16.61
N LEU A 14 10.62 -17.98 -17.21
CA LEU A 14 9.83 -18.97 -16.48
C LEU A 14 10.66 -20.20 -16.09
N ASN A 15 11.61 -20.64 -16.93
CA ASN A 15 12.55 -21.71 -16.58
C ASN A 15 13.47 -21.28 -15.43
N ALA A 16 13.99 -20.04 -15.45
CA ALA A 16 14.81 -19.52 -14.35
C ALA A 16 14.03 -19.47 -13.02
N MET A 17 12.77 -19.03 -13.05
CA MET A 17 11.90 -19.04 -11.86
C MET A 17 11.66 -20.45 -11.33
N GLN A 18 11.49 -21.44 -12.22
CA GLN A 18 11.31 -22.84 -11.85
C GLN A 18 12.56 -23.40 -11.15
N GLU A 19 13.76 -23.14 -11.68
CA GLU A 19 15.03 -23.58 -11.07
C GLU A 19 15.32 -22.85 -9.75
N LEU A 20 14.92 -21.58 -9.65
CA LEU A 20 14.98 -20.79 -8.41
C LEU A 20 13.89 -21.16 -7.39
N LYS A 21 13.15 -22.25 -7.62
CA LYS A 21 12.14 -22.81 -6.71
C LYS A 21 10.99 -21.88 -6.33
N GLU A 22 10.76 -20.81 -7.10
CA GLU A 22 9.60 -19.94 -6.93
C GLU A 22 9.50 -19.29 -5.52
N ILE A 23 10.64 -18.98 -4.89
CA ILE A 23 10.72 -18.38 -3.53
C ILE A 23 11.13 -16.90 -3.52
N TYR A 24 11.37 -16.30 -4.69
CA TYR A 24 11.95 -14.96 -4.81
C TYR A 24 10.97 -13.94 -5.39
N LYS A 25 11.22 -12.66 -5.08
CA LYS A 25 10.42 -11.51 -5.55
C LYS A 25 10.93 -10.99 -6.90
N SER A 26 10.15 -10.12 -7.55
CA SER A 26 10.47 -9.55 -8.88
C SER A 26 11.88 -8.97 -8.97
N LYS A 27 12.29 -8.18 -7.97
CA LYS A 27 13.59 -7.51 -7.94
C LYS A 27 14.77 -8.50 -7.97
N PHE A 28 14.66 -9.58 -7.22
CA PHE A 28 15.69 -10.63 -7.23
C PHE A 28 15.74 -11.30 -8.60
N ILE A 29 14.58 -11.72 -9.14
CA ILE A 29 14.48 -12.44 -10.40
C ILE A 29 14.98 -11.57 -11.57
N SER A 30 14.60 -10.29 -11.65
CA SER A 30 15.03 -9.39 -12.73
C SER A 30 16.54 -9.12 -12.70
N ASN A 31 17.12 -8.91 -11.52
CA ASN A 31 18.57 -8.74 -11.37
C ASN A 31 19.33 -10.05 -11.64
N PHE A 32 18.77 -11.20 -11.24
CA PHE A 32 19.33 -12.51 -11.54
C PHE A 32 19.38 -12.79 -13.05
N MET A 33 18.30 -12.48 -13.77
CA MET A 33 18.23 -12.60 -15.24
C MET A 33 19.24 -11.68 -15.93
N ALA A 34 19.34 -10.42 -15.49
CA ALA A 34 20.28 -9.42 -16.01
C ALA A 34 21.75 -9.69 -15.63
N GLY A 35 22.01 -10.60 -14.67
CA GLY A 35 23.35 -10.86 -14.15
C GLY A 35 23.90 -9.76 -13.25
N LYS A 36 23.02 -8.94 -12.66
CA LYS A 36 23.39 -7.87 -11.73
C LYS A 36 23.50 -8.43 -10.31
N GLU A 37 24.63 -8.17 -9.65
CA GLU A 37 24.81 -8.58 -8.26
C GLU A 37 24.22 -7.56 -7.29
N ILE A 38 23.11 -7.91 -6.64
CA ILE A 38 22.56 -7.18 -5.50
C ILE A 38 22.89 -7.90 -4.19
N ALA A 39 22.71 -7.22 -3.05
CA ALA A 39 23.03 -7.76 -1.73
C ALA A 39 22.38 -9.14 -1.49
N GLU A 40 21.10 -9.31 -1.85
CA GLU A 40 20.37 -10.58 -1.74
C GLU A 40 21.01 -11.70 -2.58
N ILE A 41 21.39 -11.43 -3.84
CA ILE A 41 22.01 -12.43 -4.73
C ILE A 41 23.34 -12.91 -4.14
N LYS A 42 24.14 -12.01 -3.57
CA LYS A 42 25.40 -12.34 -2.88
C LYS A 42 25.17 -13.16 -1.62
N SER A 43 24.21 -12.74 -0.78
CA SER A 43 23.89 -13.40 0.48
C SER A 43 23.38 -14.83 0.27
N PHE A 44 22.60 -15.07 -0.80
CA PHE A 44 22.13 -16.40 -1.18
C PHE A 44 23.07 -17.18 -2.11
N ASN A 45 24.29 -16.67 -2.34
CA ASN A 45 25.30 -17.26 -3.23
C ASN A 45 24.76 -17.61 -4.65
N SER A 46 23.75 -16.87 -5.10
CA SER A 46 23.01 -17.16 -6.32
C SER A 46 23.75 -16.72 -7.58
N GLN A 47 24.83 -15.92 -7.44
CA GLN A 47 25.75 -15.60 -8.53
C GLN A 47 26.46 -16.82 -9.10
N ASN A 48 26.56 -17.91 -8.34
CA ASN A 48 27.15 -19.18 -8.78
C ASN A 48 26.14 -20.11 -9.47
N HIS A 49 24.87 -19.72 -9.56
CA HIS A 49 23.85 -20.53 -10.22
C HIS A 49 24.08 -20.56 -11.74
N PRO A 50 23.94 -21.71 -12.43
CA PRO A 50 24.20 -21.81 -13.88
C PRO A 50 23.36 -20.88 -14.77
N LEU A 51 22.20 -20.47 -14.28
CA LEU A 51 21.28 -19.56 -14.97
C LEU A 51 21.48 -18.07 -14.61
N PHE A 52 22.40 -17.74 -13.72
CA PHE A 52 22.68 -16.35 -13.39
C PHE A 52 23.20 -15.60 -14.62
N GLY A 53 22.56 -14.48 -14.95
CA GLY A 53 22.88 -13.71 -16.15
C GLY A 53 22.49 -14.38 -17.47
N CYS A 54 21.56 -15.34 -17.46
CA CYS A 54 21.07 -16.00 -18.69
C CYS A 54 20.30 -15.06 -19.64
N GLY A 55 19.94 -13.86 -19.16
CA GLY A 55 19.26 -12.79 -19.91
C GLY A 55 20.06 -11.49 -20.02
N LYS A 56 21.39 -11.54 -19.86
CA LYS A 56 22.29 -10.37 -19.82
C LYS A 56 22.29 -9.48 -21.08
N GLU A 57 21.64 -9.91 -22.16
CA GLU A 57 21.33 -9.09 -23.33
C GLU A 57 20.41 -7.89 -23.01
N HIS A 58 19.69 -7.96 -21.88
CA HIS A 58 18.77 -6.94 -21.42
C HIS A 58 19.02 -6.59 -19.94
N ASP A 59 18.64 -5.37 -19.56
CA ASP A 59 18.78 -4.89 -18.19
C ASP A 59 17.65 -5.38 -17.27
N GLU A 60 17.79 -5.14 -15.97
CA GLU A 60 16.78 -5.50 -14.96
C GLU A 60 15.45 -4.78 -15.18
N LYS A 61 15.45 -3.58 -15.78
CA LYS A 61 14.22 -2.84 -16.10
C LYS A 61 13.42 -3.56 -17.17
N TYR A 62 14.10 -4.06 -18.20
CA TYR A 62 13.51 -4.92 -19.21
C TYR A 62 12.94 -6.19 -18.59
N TRP A 63 13.73 -6.93 -17.79
CA TRP A 63 13.24 -8.17 -17.17
C TRP A 63 12.08 -7.93 -16.20
N ASP A 64 12.06 -6.80 -15.47
CA ASP A 64 10.92 -6.40 -14.65
C ASP A 64 9.66 -6.13 -15.51
N SER A 65 9.82 -5.50 -16.68
CA SER A 65 8.73 -5.34 -17.65
C SER A 65 8.21 -6.69 -18.16
N VAL A 66 9.11 -7.63 -18.50
CA VAL A 66 8.72 -8.99 -18.94
C VAL A 66 7.96 -9.73 -17.82
N ILE A 67 8.43 -9.64 -16.57
CA ILE A 67 7.75 -10.22 -15.40
C ILE A 67 6.32 -9.64 -15.25
N ARG A 68 6.17 -8.31 -15.30
CA ARG A 68 4.85 -7.66 -15.23
C ARG A 68 3.91 -8.13 -16.33
N GLN A 69 4.41 -8.25 -17.54
CA GLN A 69 3.62 -8.73 -18.68
C GLN A 69 3.23 -10.20 -18.51
N CYS A 70 4.11 -11.04 -17.96
CA CYS A 70 3.80 -12.43 -17.63
C CYS A 70 2.73 -12.53 -16.51
N ILE A 71 2.70 -11.61 -15.55
CA ILE A 71 1.65 -11.52 -14.53
C ILE A 71 0.31 -11.14 -15.18
N ILE A 72 0.28 -10.09 -16.01
CA ILE A 72 -0.94 -9.65 -16.73
C ILE A 72 -1.51 -10.77 -17.60
N GLN A 73 -0.63 -11.55 -18.24
CA GLN A 73 -1.03 -12.67 -19.07
C GLN A 73 -1.34 -13.95 -18.27
N GLY A 74 -1.24 -13.90 -16.94
CA GLY A 74 -1.57 -14.99 -16.02
C GLY A 74 -0.58 -16.17 -16.07
N LEU A 75 0.64 -15.98 -16.54
CA LEU A 75 1.72 -16.98 -16.52
C LEU A 75 2.44 -17.02 -15.16
N ILE A 76 2.49 -15.88 -14.48
CA ILE A 76 3.05 -15.73 -13.13
C ILE A 76 1.92 -15.27 -12.21
N VAL A 77 1.89 -15.79 -10.99
CA VAL A 77 1.01 -15.35 -9.90
C VAL A 77 1.85 -14.82 -8.75
N LYS A 78 1.34 -13.77 -8.10
CA LYS A 78 1.95 -13.21 -6.89
C LYS A 78 1.26 -13.82 -5.69
N GLU A 79 2.02 -14.40 -4.77
CA GLU A 79 1.45 -14.94 -3.54
C GLU A 79 1.12 -13.81 -2.57
N ILE A 80 -0.11 -13.83 -2.06
CA ILE A 80 -0.66 -12.79 -1.18
C ILE A 80 -0.15 -12.98 0.25
N GLU A 81 -0.05 -14.23 0.71
CA GLU A 81 0.35 -14.59 2.07
C GLU A 81 1.87 -14.45 2.32
N ASN A 82 2.71 -14.61 1.29
CA ASN A 82 4.18 -14.58 1.42
C ASN A 82 4.82 -13.28 0.88
N TYR A 83 4.22 -12.11 1.15
CA TYR A 83 4.81 -10.80 0.85
C TYR A 83 5.38 -10.65 -0.58
N GLY A 84 4.64 -11.13 -1.58
CA GLY A 84 4.92 -10.83 -2.98
C GLY A 84 5.97 -11.70 -3.69
N VAL A 85 6.21 -12.90 -3.18
CA VAL A 85 6.92 -13.97 -3.90
C VAL A 85 6.19 -14.31 -5.22
N LEU A 86 6.96 -14.53 -6.28
CA LEU A 86 6.44 -14.87 -7.60
C LEU A 86 6.44 -16.39 -7.81
N LYS A 87 5.25 -16.94 -8.08
CA LYS A 87 5.03 -18.35 -8.39
C LYS A 87 4.57 -18.55 -9.82
N LEU A 88 4.84 -19.73 -10.37
CA LEU A 88 4.35 -20.11 -11.69
C LEU A 88 2.89 -20.55 -11.59
N SER A 89 2.03 -19.98 -12.44
CA SER A 89 0.66 -20.47 -12.58
C SER A 89 0.63 -21.78 -13.37
N ASP A 90 -0.51 -22.48 -13.38
CA ASP A 90 -0.71 -23.63 -14.26
C ASP A 90 -0.47 -23.29 -15.75
N LYS A 91 -0.85 -22.06 -16.15
CA LYS A 91 -0.62 -21.54 -17.49
C LYS A 91 0.87 -21.31 -17.76
N GLY A 92 1.62 -20.80 -16.78
CA GLY A 92 3.08 -20.65 -16.85
C GLY A 92 3.80 -21.99 -16.99
N ARG A 93 3.40 -22.99 -16.20
CA ARG A 93 3.95 -24.36 -16.31
C ARG A 93 3.61 -25.02 -17.65
N ALA A 94 2.40 -24.76 -18.18
CA ALA A 94 2.02 -25.21 -19.51
C ALA A 94 2.85 -24.52 -20.62
N PHE A 95 3.15 -23.23 -20.46
CA PHE A 95 4.01 -22.48 -21.38
C PHE A 95 5.42 -23.07 -21.43
N ILE A 96 6.03 -23.42 -20.30
CA ILE A 96 7.35 -24.05 -20.25
C ILE A 96 7.37 -25.35 -21.07
N LYS A 97 6.32 -26.18 -20.96
CA LYS A 97 6.22 -27.47 -21.66
C LYS A 97 5.95 -27.32 -23.16
N ASN A 98 5.13 -26.36 -23.55
CA ASN A 98 4.80 -26.09 -24.95
C ASN A 98 4.75 -24.58 -25.22
N PRO A 99 5.91 -23.94 -25.48
CA PRO A 99 6.00 -22.50 -25.65
C PRO A 99 5.18 -22.01 -26.85
N PHE A 100 4.22 -21.11 -26.61
CA PHE A 100 3.42 -20.44 -27.63
C PHE A 100 3.90 -19.01 -27.89
N SER A 101 3.52 -18.43 -29.03
CA SER A 101 3.86 -17.04 -29.39
C SER A 101 3.22 -16.07 -28.41
N ILE A 102 3.99 -15.08 -27.96
CA ILE A 102 3.57 -14.09 -26.97
C ILE A 102 4.11 -12.73 -27.38
N GLU A 103 3.21 -11.79 -27.66
CA GLU A 103 3.63 -10.43 -27.95
C GLU A 103 3.95 -9.70 -26.65
N LEU A 104 5.15 -9.14 -26.57
CA LEU A 104 5.57 -8.25 -25.50
C LEU A 104 5.61 -6.81 -26.01
N VAL A 105 5.35 -5.87 -25.10
CA VAL A 105 5.41 -4.44 -25.36
C VAL A 105 6.79 -3.92 -24.95
N GLN A 106 7.46 -3.21 -25.85
CA GLN A 106 8.78 -2.64 -25.58
C GLN A 106 8.70 -1.53 -24.51
N ALA A 107 9.57 -1.63 -23.50
CA ALA A 107 9.77 -0.56 -22.52
C ALA A 107 10.57 0.58 -23.18
N HIS A 108 10.08 1.82 -23.12
CA HIS A 108 10.85 3.00 -23.55
C HIS A 108 11.80 3.42 -22.43
N ASN A 109 13.10 3.53 -22.74
CA ASN A 109 14.09 4.12 -21.84
C ASN A 109 13.91 5.64 -21.85
N TYR A 110 13.44 6.20 -20.74
CA TYR A 110 13.67 7.60 -20.40
C TYR A 110 14.97 7.70 -19.59
N ASP A 111 16.10 7.65 -20.28
CA ASP A 111 17.39 8.06 -19.71
C ASP A 111 17.71 9.47 -20.21
N VAL A 112 17.20 10.50 -19.51
CA VAL A 112 17.86 11.81 -19.49
C VAL A 112 17.63 12.50 -18.14
N ALA A 113 18.75 12.88 -17.51
CA ALA A 113 18.93 13.66 -16.29
C ALA A 113 19.17 12.88 -14.98
N GLU A 114 20.36 12.26 -14.89
CA GLU A 114 21.06 12.02 -13.63
C GLU A 114 21.59 13.35 -13.05
N ASN A 115 21.20 13.64 -11.82
CA ASN A 115 22.02 14.15 -10.71
C ASN A 115 21.06 14.62 -9.59
N ASP A 116 20.74 13.72 -8.66
CA ASP A 116 21.11 13.93 -7.27
C ASP A 116 20.91 12.62 -6.51
N ASP A 117 21.97 12.20 -5.81
CA ASP A 117 21.90 11.20 -4.76
C ASP A 117 20.88 11.65 -3.71
N ASP A 118 19.80 10.92 -3.52
CA ASP A 118 19.43 10.53 -2.17
C ASP A 118 18.46 9.33 -2.15
N ILE A 119 18.61 8.59 -1.07
CA ILE A 119 18.06 7.26 -0.78
C ILE A 119 16.52 7.27 -0.83
N VAL A 120 15.91 6.38 -1.63
CA VAL A 120 14.45 6.16 -1.58
C VAL A 120 14.10 4.67 -1.66
N GLN A 121 13.54 4.18 -0.55
CA GLN A 121 12.90 2.87 -0.38
C GLN A 121 11.57 2.76 -1.16
N PRO A 122 11.08 1.53 -1.42
CA PRO A 122 10.05 1.27 -2.42
C PRO A 122 8.66 1.12 -1.80
N HIS A 123 7.71 1.96 -2.20
CA HIS A 123 6.30 1.58 -2.27
C HIS A 123 5.74 2.06 -3.61
N LYS A 124 5.58 1.13 -4.57
CA LYS A 124 4.75 1.35 -5.76
C LYS A 124 3.88 0.14 -6.04
N SER A 125 2.64 0.28 -5.60
CA SER A 125 1.46 -0.41 -6.10
C SER A 125 1.30 -0.09 -7.59
N SER A 126 1.05 -1.11 -8.40
CA SER A 126 0.75 -0.99 -9.81
C SER A 126 -0.61 -0.32 -10.04
N GLY A 127 -0.59 0.96 -10.43
CA GLY A 127 -1.67 1.64 -11.14
C GLY A 127 -1.03 2.55 -12.17
N ALA A 128 -1.55 2.60 -13.39
CA ALA A 128 -1.09 3.59 -14.37
C ALA A 128 -1.56 4.97 -13.89
N THR A 129 -0.76 5.60 -13.05
CA THR A 129 -0.99 6.95 -12.53
C THR A 129 -1.00 7.92 -13.71
N ASP A 130 -2.05 8.71 -13.84
CA ASP A 130 -2.15 9.80 -14.81
C ASP A 130 -1.03 10.82 -14.57
N GLU A 131 0.06 10.72 -15.34
CA GLU A 131 1.28 11.53 -15.16
C GLU A 131 1.02 13.03 -15.35
N VAL A 132 0.04 13.38 -16.19
CA VAL A 132 -0.33 14.78 -16.46
C VAL A 132 -1.04 15.37 -15.25
N LEU A 133 -2.06 14.68 -14.74
CA LEU A 133 -2.74 15.09 -13.51
C LEU A 133 -1.76 15.10 -12.33
N TYR A 134 -0.89 14.10 -12.22
CA TYR A 134 0.10 14.00 -11.15
C TYR A 134 1.06 15.21 -11.11
N GLY A 135 1.53 15.66 -12.28
CA GLY A 135 2.31 16.88 -12.41
C GLY A 135 1.55 18.12 -11.91
N ILE A 136 0.28 18.27 -12.35
CA ILE A 136 -0.59 19.38 -11.94
C ILE A 136 -0.80 19.38 -10.40
N LEU A 137 -1.05 18.22 -9.81
CA LEU A 137 -1.26 18.10 -8.36
C LEU A 137 0.02 18.35 -7.56
N LYS A 138 1.20 17.95 -8.06
CA LYS A 138 2.49 18.29 -7.42
C LYS A 138 2.75 19.79 -7.40
N ASP A 139 2.44 20.49 -8.49
CA ASP A 139 2.61 21.94 -8.56
C ASP A 139 1.61 22.66 -7.65
N LEU A 140 0.36 22.20 -7.61
CA LEU A 140 -0.65 22.70 -6.68
C LEU A 140 -0.20 22.50 -5.22
N ARG A 141 0.31 21.31 -4.88
CA ARG A 141 0.86 20.99 -3.56
C ARG A 141 1.99 21.95 -3.17
N LYS A 142 2.97 22.15 -4.05
CA LYS A 142 4.08 23.11 -3.82
C LYS A 142 3.57 24.53 -3.60
N LYS A 143 2.57 24.96 -4.38
CA LYS A 143 1.97 26.29 -4.26
C LYS A 143 1.30 26.49 -2.90
N ILE A 144 0.49 25.53 -2.46
CA ILE A 144 -0.23 25.57 -1.17
C ILE A 144 0.75 25.50 0.00
N ALA A 145 1.74 24.61 -0.09
CA ALA A 145 2.83 24.47 0.87
C ALA A 145 3.58 25.80 1.08
N LYS A 146 3.97 26.46 -0.01
CA LYS A 146 4.63 27.78 0.03
C LYS A 146 3.74 28.87 0.63
N GLN A 147 2.44 28.87 0.32
CA GLN A 147 1.50 29.85 0.86
C GLN A 147 1.29 29.72 2.36
N LYS A 148 1.30 28.47 2.86
CA LYS A 148 1.08 28.17 4.28
C LYS A 148 2.38 28.06 5.09
N GLY A 149 3.54 28.17 4.45
CA GLY A 149 4.84 28.00 5.11
C GLY A 149 5.09 26.58 5.60
N LEU A 150 4.50 25.58 4.94
CA LEU A 150 4.58 24.16 5.31
C LEU A 150 5.40 23.38 4.26
N PRO A 151 6.07 22.28 4.64
CA PRO A 151 6.64 21.34 3.68
C PRO A 151 5.57 20.72 2.76
N PRO A 152 5.86 20.42 1.47
CA PRO A 152 4.87 19.89 0.54
C PRO A 152 4.19 18.59 0.97
N TYR A 153 4.92 17.65 1.56
CA TYR A 153 4.37 16.36 1.98
C TYR A 153 3.34 16.46 3.12
N VAL A 154 3.36 17.56 3.89
CA VAL A 154 2.38 17.84 4.96
C VAL A 154 0.99 18.08 4.38
N ILE A 155 0.92 18.62 3.15
CA ILE A 155 -0.34 18.84 2.45
C ILE A 155 -0.91 17.49 2.02
N PHE A 156 -0.18 16.76 1.17
CA PHE A 156 -0.47 15.39 0.76
C PHE A 156 0.82 14.65 0.40
N GLN A 157 0.94 13.39 0.78
CA GLN A 157 2.10 12.57 0.43
C GLN A 157 2.03 12.11 -1.03
N ASP A 158 3.16 11.67 -1.58
CA ASP A 158 3.23 11.19 -2.97
C ASP A 158 2.25 10.03 -3.25
N PRO A 159 2.05 9.03 -2.36
CA PRO A 159 1.04 7.99 -2.54
C PRO A 159 -0.39 8.54 -2.64
N SER A 160 -0.72 9.57 -1.86
CA SER A 160 -2.04 10.23 -1.92
C SER A 160 -2.26 10.88 -3.28
N LEU A 161 -1.23 11.52 -3.85
CA LEU A 161 -1.32 12.11 -5.18
C LEU A 161 -1.44 11.05 -6.28
N GLU A 162 -0.72 9.93 -6.15
CA GLU A 162 -0.81 8.81 -7.10
C GLU A 162 -2.19 8.15 -7.08
N ASP A 163 -2.79 8.01 -5.90
CA ASP A 163 -4.13 7.47 -5.72
C ASP A 163 -5.23 8.43 -6.22
N MET A 164 -5.08 9.75 -5.99
CA MET A 164 -5.96 10.78 -6.60
C MET A 164 -5.95 10.70 -8.13
N CYS A 165 -4.80 10.44 -8.73
CA CYS A 165 -4.65 10.29 -10.19
C CYS A 165 -5.21 8.98 -10.73
N THR A 166 -5.55 8.03 -9.86
CA THR A 166 -6.16 6.76 -10.25
C THR A 166 -7.67 6.79 -10.03
N ARG A 167 -8.14 7.45 -8.97
CA ARG A 167 -9.55 7.44 -8.53
C ARG A 167 -10.33 8.68 -8.94
N TYR A 168 -9.64 9.77 -9.28
CA TYR A 168 -10.23 11.04 -9.70
C TYR A 168 -11.34 11.55 -8.74
N PRO A 169 -11.03 11.78 -7.45
CA PRO A 169 -12.01 12.26 -6.47
C PRO A 169 -12.43 13.71 -6.78
N ILE A 170 -13.74 13.98 -6.81
CA ILE A 170 -14.32 15.31 -7.08
C ILE A 170 -15.21 15.82 -5.94
N THR A 171 -15.30 15.06 -4.85
CA THR A 171 -16.02 15.43 -3.64
C THR A 171 -15.13 15.26 -2.41
N LEU A 172 -15.52 15.92 -1.31
CA LEU A 172 -14.78 15.79 -0.05
C LEU A 172 -14.81 14.35 0.48
N GLU A 173 -15.95 13.67 0.33
CA GLU A 173 -16.14 12.28 0.73
C GLU A 173 -15.25 11.32 -0.06
N GLU A 174 -15.15 11.48 -1.38
CA GLU A 174 -14.23 10.69 -2.20
C GLU A 174 -12.77 10.99 -1.85
N MET A 175 -12.43 12.24 -1.53
CA MET A 175 -11.09 12.60 -1.07
C MET A 175 -10.71 11.89 0.23
N THR A 176 -11.65 11.69 1.16
CA THR A 176 -11.39 10.93 2.39
C THR A 176 -11.15 9.45 2.18
N ASN A 177 -11.51 8.91 1.01
CA ASN A 177 -11.24 7.53 0.62
C ASN A 177 -9.86 7.35 -0.05
N ILE A 178 -9.11 8.44 -0.26
CA ILE A 178 -7.76 8.41 -0.83
C ILE A 178 -6.73 8.04 0.24
N VAL A 179 -5.79 7.17 -0.12
CA VAL A 179 -4.71 6.74 0.77
C VAL A 179 -3.95 7.94 1.34
N GLY A 180 -3.86 8.04 2.67
CA GLY A 180 -3.15 9.12 3.37
C GLY A 180 -3.91 10.45 3.48
N VAL A 181 -5.19 10.47 3.10
CA VAL A 181 -6.07 11.64 3.18
C VAL A 181 -7.16 11.43 4.24
N GLY A 182 -6.84 11.75 5.49
CA GLY A 182 -7.84 11.78 6.56
C GLY A 182 -8.77 13.01 6.48
N GLN A 183 -9.87 12.99 7.23
CA GLN A 183 -10.89 14.03 7.22
C GLN A 183 -10.34 15.43 7.52
N GLY A 184 -9.44 15.57 8.50
CA GLY A 184 -8.81 16.86 8.82
C GLY A 184 -7.92 17.42 7.70
N LYS A 185 -7.19 16.57 6.96
CA LYS A 185 -6.44 16.99 5.77
C LYS A 185 -7.38 17.32 4.62
N ALA A 186 -8.47 16.56 4.47
CA ALA A 186 -9.47 16.84 3.46
C ALA A 186 -10.13 18.21 3.68
N GLU A 187 -10.57 18.49 4.90
CA GLU A 187 -11.18 19.78 5.25
C GLU A 187 -10.21 20.96 5.07
N LYS A 188 -8.94 20.79 5.44
CA LYS A 188 -7.93 21.87 5.39
C LYS A 188 -7.34 22.10 4.00
N PHE A 189 -7.20 21.04 3.19
CA PHE A 189 -6.39 21.05 1.98
C PHE A 189 -7.05 20.43 0.75
N ALA A 190 -8.12 19.63 0.86
CA ALA A 190 -8.68 18.95 -0.32
C ALA A 190 -9.41 19.88 -1.27
N GLN A 191 -10.05 20.96 -0.80
CA GLN A 191 -10.90 21.79 -1.66
C GLN A 191 -10.20 22.30 -2.95
N PRO A 192 -8.98 22.85 -2.90
CA PRO A 192 -8.25 23.22 -4.13
C PRO A 192 -7.91 22.04 -5.04
N PHE A 193 -7.67 20.85 -4.48
CA PHE A 193 -7.35 19.64 -5.25
C PHE A 193 -8.60 19.11 -5.93
N ILE A 194 -9.72 19.06 -5.22
CA ILE A 194 -11.04 18.70 -5.75
C ILE A 194 -11.40 19.58 -6.95
N GLU A 195 -11.23 20.89 -6.85
CA GLU A 195 -11.54 21.82 -7.94
C GLU A 195 -10.69 21.55 -9.18
N VAL A 196 -9.38 21.28 -8.99
CA VAL A 196 -8.46 20.97 -10.08
C VAL A 196 -8.78 19.62 -10.71
N ILE A 197 -9.03 18.58 -9.92
CA ILE A 197 -9.37 17.24 -10.39
C ILE A 197 -10.71 17.27 -11.13
N LYS A 198 -11.72 17.94 -10.57
CA LYS A 198 -13.04 18.10 -11.20
C LYS A 198 -12.94 18.78 -12.56
N LYS A 199 -12.21 19.89 -12.65
CA LYS A 199 -11.97 20.59 -13.91
C LYS A 199 -11.23 19.70 -14.91
N TYR A 200 -10.21 18.98 -14.47
CA TYR A 200 -9.43 18.08 -15.31
C TYR A 200 -10.29 16.93 -15.88
N VAL A 201 -11.15 16.34 -15.06
CA VAL A 201 -12.12 15.30 -15.47
C VAL A 201 -13.10 15.85 -16.52
N GLU A 202 -13.67 17.04 -16.29
CA GLU A 202 -14.61 17.69 -17.21
C GLU A 202 -13.97 18.05 -18.56
N GLU A 203 -12.75 18.59 -18.56
CA GLU A 203 -12.05 19.02 -19.79
C GLU A 203 -11.57 17.83 -20.64
N ASN A 204 -11.25 16.69 -20.01
CA ASN A 204 -10.71 15.51 -20.67
C ASN A 204 -11.73 14.37 -20.85
N ASN A 205 -13.00 14.57 -20.43
CA ASN A 205 -14.07 13.57 -20.48
C ASN A 205 -13.67 12.20 -19.88
N ILE A 206 -13.12 12.22 -18.67
CA ILE A 206 -12.63 11.02 -17.98
C ILE A 206 -13.79 10.28 -17.31
N GLU A 207 -13.93 8.98 -17.60
CA GLU A 207 -14.84 8.09 -16.86
C GLU A 207 -14.21 7.66 -15.53
N ARG A 208 -14.92 7.85 -14.41
CA ARG A 208 -14.36 7.70 -13.06
C ARG A 208 -14.69 6.32 -12.46
N PRO A 209 -13.73 5.63 -11.81
CA PRO A 209 -13.97 4.32 -11.20
C PRO A 209 -15.03 4.32 -10.08
N ASP A 210 -15.07 5.38 -9.27
CA ASP A 210 -15.98 5.47 -8.12
C ASP A 210 -17.46 5.67 -8.54
N ASP A 211 -17.73 6.05 -9.80
CA ASP A 211 -19.09 6.11 -10.36
C ASP A 211 -19.73 4.68 -10.48
N LEU A 212 -18.93 3.61 -10.42
CA LEU A 212 -19.37 2.20 -10.52
C LEU A 212 -19.58 1.50 -9.16
N VAL A 213 -19.10 2.06 -8.04
CA VAL A 213 -18.90 1.37 -6.73
C VAL A 213 -20.09 1.50 -5.76
N VAL A 214 -21.19 2.16 -6.16
CA VAL A 214 -22.37 2.48 -5.32
C VAL A 214 -23.04 1.26 -4.62
N LYS A 215 -22.70 0.00 -4.96
CA LYS A 215 -23.38 -1.20 -4.43
C LYS A 215 -22.73 -1.88 -3.21
N SER A 216 -21.47 -1.64 -2.86
CA SER A 216 -20.78 -2.37 -1.75
C SER A 216 -20.62 -1.58 -0.44
N VAL A 217 -20.81 -0.26 -0.46
CA VAL A 217 -20.58 0.65 0.68
C VAL A 217 -21.58 0.46 1.83
N ALA A 218 -22.80 0.01 1.52
CA ALA A 218 -23.90 -0.04 2.50
C ALA A 218 -23.64 -0.96 3.71
N ASN A 219 -22.86 -2.04 3.55
CA ASN A 219 -22.66 -3.02 4.63
C ASN A 219 -21.54 -2.61 5.62
N LYS A 220 -20.48 -1.95 5.15
CA LYS A 220 -19.38 -1.49 6.03
C LYS A 220 -19.80 -0.29 6.88
N SER A 221 -20.61 0.61 6.35
CA SER A 221 -21.14 1.75 7.14
C SER A 221 -22.07 1.31 8.28
N ALA A 222 -22.80 0.20 8.12
CA ALA A 222 -23.69 -0.32 9.15
C ALA A 222 -22.94 -0.93 10.35
N LEU A 223 -21.79 -1.58 10.10
CA LEU A 223 -20.94 -2.13 11.16
C LEU A 223 -20.30 -1.01 11.99
N LYS A 224 -19.73 0.00 11.34
CA LYS A 224 -19.16 1.18 12.01
C LYS A 224 -20.13 1.87 12.95
N VAL A 225 -21.34 2.17 12.46
CA VAL A 225 -22.39 2.81 13.25
C VAL A 225 -22.77 1.95 14.46
N PHE A 226 -22.81 0.62 14.29
CA PHE A 226 -23.09 -0.28 15.40
C PHE A 226 -21.99 -0.27 16.47
N ILE A 227 -20.72 -0.34 16.08
CA ILE A 227 -19.59 -0.35 17.00
C ILE A 227 -19.54 0.95 17.81
N ILE A 228 -19.65 2.11 17.15
CA ILE A 228 -19.69 3.43 17.82
C ILE A 228 -20.81 3.47 18.86
N GLN A 229 -22.03 3.07 18.48
CA GLN A 229 -23.17 3.06 19.40
C GLN A 229 -23.01 2.07 20.55
N SER A 230 -22.26 0.99 20.36
CA SER A 230 -22.01 -0.02 21.39
C SER A 230 -20.96 0.46 22.39
N ILE A 231 -19.91 1.14 21.91
CA ILE A 231 -18.91 1.80 22.73
C ILE A 231 -19.53 2.94 23.54
N ASP A 232 -20.40 3.77 22.95
CA ASP A 232 -21.14 4.82 23.67
C ASP A 232 -22.02 4.26 24.80
N ARG A 233 -22.46 3.00 24.67
CA ARG A 233 -23.21 2.26 25.69
C ARG A 233 -22.32 1.49 26.65
N LYS A 234 -21.00 1.58 26.50
CA LYS A 234 -20.00 0.87 27.30
C LYS A 234 -20.16 -0.65 27.27
N MET A 235 -20.42 -1.22 26.09
CA MET A 235 -20.46 -2.67 25.89
C MET A 235 -19.04 -3.24 25.83
N GLN A 236 -18.80 -4.43 26.39
CA GLN A 236 -17.50 -5.10 26.29
C GLN A 236 -17.23 -5.57 24.85
N LEU A 237 -15.95 -5.69 24.47
CA LEU A 237 -15.57 -6.02 23.09
C LEU A 237 -16.09 -7.39 22.65
N GLU A 238 -16.12 -8.37 23.55
CA GLU A 238 -16.65 -9.70 23.32
C GLU A 238 -18.14 -9.65 22.99
N ASP A 239 -18.91 -8.83 23.71
CA ASP A 239 -20.35 -8.66 23.46
C ASP A 239 -20.62 -7.99 22.11
N ILE A 240 -19.75 -7.06 21.70
CA ILE A 240 -19.81 -6.38 20.40
C ILE A 240 -19.52 -7.38 19.27
N ALA A 241 -18.48 -8.19 19.46
CA ALA A 241 -18.04 -9.25 18.54
C ALA A 241 -19.14 -10.30 18.35
N ASP A 242 -19.68 -10.84 19.45
CA ASP A 242 -20.76 -11.83 19.45
C ASP A 242 -22.04 -11.33 18.78
N ALA A 243 -22.41 -10.06 19.02
CA ALA A 243 -23.60 -9.46 18.41
C ALA A 243 -23.51 -9.34 16.88
N LYS A 244 -22.29 -9.39 16.32
CA LYS A 244 -22.03 -9.32 14.88
C LYS A 244 -21.46 -10.61 14.29
N GLY A 245 -21.14 -11.60 15.11
CA GLY A 245 -20.57 -12.88 14.69
C GLY A 245 -19.18 -12.72 14.05
N ILE A 246 -18.38 -11.80 14.60
CA ILE A 246 -16.99 -11.51 14.22
C ILE A 246 -16.06 -11.74 15.42
N SER A 247 -14.74 -11.73 15.24
CA SER A 247 -13.80 -11.83 16.36
C SER A 247 -13.59 -10.49 17.09
N VAL A 248 -13.00 -10.53 18.29
CA VAL A 248 -12.57 -9.33 19.02
C VAL A 248 -11.49 -8.58 18.23
N ASP A 249 -10.55 -9.29 17.59
CA ASP A 249 -9.55 -8.68 16.71
C ASP A 249 -10.19 -7.89 15.56
N GLU A 250 -11.24 -8.44 14.93
CA GLU A 250 -11.97 -7.74 13.87
C GLU A 250 -12.73 -6.52 14.40
N VAL A 251 -13.18 -6.54 15.66
CA VAL A 251 -13.77 -5.36 16.32
C VAL A 251 -12.68 -4.32 16.58
N LEU A 252 -11.53 -4.70 17.13
CA LEU A 252 -10.39 -3.80 17.37
C LEU A 252 -9.90 -3.16 16.06
N ASP A 253 -9.76 -3.93 14.98
CA ASP A 253 -9.42 -3.43 13.65
C ASP A 253 -10.42 -2.36 13.18
N GLU A 254 -11.71 -2.60 13.37
CA GLU A 254 -12.74 -1.66 12.97
C GLU A 254 -12.77 -0.42 13.88
N ILE A 255 -12.47 -0.55 15.18
CA ILE A 255 -12.32 0.59 16.11
C ILE A 255 -11.10 1.43 15.73
N GLU A 256 -9.96 0.82 15.41
CA GLU A 256 -8.80 1.53 14.89
C GLU A 256 -9.15 2.29 13.62
N ASN A 257 -9.89 1.67 12.70
CA ASN A 257 -10.38 2.34 11.50
C ASN A 257 -11.34 3.50 11.81
N ILE A 258 -12.19 3.37 12.84
CA ILE A 258 -13.08 4.44 13.31
C ILE A 258 -12.26 5.61 13.87
N VAL A 259 -11.27 5.35 14.71
CA VAL A 259 -10.39 6.37 15.29
C VAL A 259 -9.52 7.02 14.22
N ASN A 260 -8.92 6.23 13.32
CA ASN A 260 -8.16 6.72 12.17
C ASN A 260 -9.01 7.55 11.19
N SER A 261 -10.33 7.32 11.17
CA SER A 261 -11.27 8.14 10.40
C SER A 261 -11.63 9.48 11.06
N GLY A 262 -11.14 9.75 12.27
CA GLY A 262 -11.39 11.01 12.99
C GLY A 262 -12.48 10.94 14.05
N THR A 263 -13.07 9.76 14.29
CA THR A 263 -14.13 9.62 15.27
C THR A 263 -13.53 9.34 16.63
N LYS A 264 -13.82 10.21 17.61
CA LYS A 264 -13.43 9.96 19.00
C LYS A 264 -14.24 8.80 19.57
N VAL A 265 -13.54 7.89 20.20
CA VAL A 265 -14.10 6.80 21.01
C VAL A 265 -13.52 6.91 22.42
N ASN A 266 -14.29 6.49 23.41
CA ASN A 266 -13.81 6.36 24.78
C ASN A 266 -13.85 4.87 25.15
N LEU A 267 -12.68 4.29 25.41
CA LEU A 267 -12.52 2.90 25.85
C LEU A 267 -12.01 2.80 27.29
N ASP A 268 -12.03 3.89 28.05
CA ASP A 268 -11.50 3.94 29.42
C ASP A 268 -12.15 2.87 30.30
N TYR A 269 -13.44 2.59 30.10
CA TYR A 269 -14.16 1.56 30.84
C TYR A 269 -13.66 0.13 30.61
N ILE A 270 -12.93 -0.14 29.53
CA ILE A 270 -12.28 -1.42 29.24
C ILE A 270 -10.83 -1.35 29.71
N ILE A 271 -10.15 -0.26 29.37
CA ILE A 271 -8.73 -0.05 29.67
C ILE A 271 -8.49 -0.04 31.18
N ASP A 272 -9.33 0.64 31.96
CA ASP A 272 -9.22 0.72 33.42
C ASP A 272 -9.44 -0.64 34.11
N GLU A 273 -10.02 -1.63 33.42
CA GLU A 273 -10.17 -3.00 33.92
C GLU A 273 -8.92 -3.87 33.63
N LEU A 274 -8.16 -3.54 32.58
CA LEU A 274 -7.01 -4.30 32.10
C LEU A 274 -5.67 -3.72 32.60
N LEU A 275 -5.53 -2.41 32.62
CA LEU A 275 -4.30 -1.68 32.92
C LEU A 275 -4.53 -0.68 34.05
N ASP A 276 -3.61 -0.67 35.02
CA ASP A 276 -3.59 0.37 36.05
C ASP A 276 -3.05 1.72 35.51
N GLU A 277 -3.24 2.79 36.27
CA GLU A 277 -2.86 4.14 35.85
C GLU A 277 -1.36 4.28 35.53
N GLU A 278 -0.48 3.52 36.20
CA GLU A 278 0.98 3.58 35.99
C GLU A 278 1.35 2.97 34.62
N TYR A 279 0.79 1.82 34.29
CA TYR A 279 0.98 1.18 32.99
C TYR A 279 0.32 1.95 31.84
N GLN A 280 -0.85 2.55 32.09
CA GLN A 280 -1.48 3.43 31.11
C GLN A 280 -0.59 4.65 30.82
N GLU A 281 0.00 5.27 31.83
CA GLU A 281 0.90 6.42 31.66
C GLU A 281 2.16 6.03 30.88
N GLU A 282 2.78 4.87 31.20
CA GLU A 282 3.96 4.37 30.48
C GLU A 282 3.69 4.16 28.98
N LEU A 283 2.61 3.46 28.63
CA LEU A 283 2.25 3.21 27.23
C LEU A 283 1.88 4.52 26.52
N TYR A 284 1.21 5.44 27.21
CA TYR A 284 0.86 6.74 26.65
C TYR A 284 2.09 7.59 26.36
N ASP A 285 3.06 7.62 27.28
CA ASP A 285 4.33 8.34 27.12
C ASP A 285 5.17 7.74 25.98
N TYR A 286 5.20 6.42 25.85
CA TYR A 286 5.82 5.77 24.69
C TYR A 286 5.23 6.26 23.37
N PHE A 287 3.90 6.24 23.23
CA PHE A 287 3.26 6.70 22.00
C PHE A 287 3.43 8.22 21.76
N MET A 288 3.70 9.01 22.81
CA MET A 288 4.08 10.43 22.66
C MET A 288 5.49 10.63 22.08
N GLU A 289 6.42 9.72 22.37
CA GLU A 289 7.84 9.83 21.96
C GLU A 289 8.19 9.01 20.71
N ALA A 290 7.37 8.01 20.35
CA ALA A 290 7.61 7.11 19.23
C ALA A 290 7.72 7.82 17.87
N GLU A 291 8.60 7.33 16.99
CA GLU A 291 8.80 7.86 15.64
C GLU A 291 7.72 7.40 14.64
N SER A 292 7.01 6.32 14.97
CA SER A 292 5.94 5.70 14.17
C SER A 292 4.76 5.33 15.08
N ASP A 293 3.59 5.10 14.48
CA ASP A 293 2.44 4.48 15.17
C ASP A 293 2.36 2.97 14.90
N ASP A 294 3.46 2.34 14.46
CA ASP A 294 3.48 0.93 14.11
C ASP A 294 3.30 0.05 15.34
N LEU A 295 2.45 -0.97 15.25
CA LEU A 295 2.16 -1.85 16.38
C LEU A 295 3.31 -2.83 16.64
N ASP A 296 4.00 -3.29 15.59
CA ASP A 296 5.12 -4.22 15.74
C ASP A 296 6.28 -3.53 16.46
N ASP A 297 6.54 -2.25 16.18
CA ASP A 297 7.54 -1.45 16.88
C ASP A 297 7.24 -1.35 18.40
N ALA A 298 5.96 -1.18 18.77
CA ALA A 298 5.53 -1.13 20.17
C ALA A 298 5.63 -2.50 20.86
N LEU A 299 5.25 -3.57 20.17
CA LEU A 299 5.40 -4.94 20.66
C LEU A 299 6.86 -5.33 20.84
N GLU A 300 7.76 -4.85 19.98
CA GLU A 300 9.20 -5.13 20.10
C GLU A 300 9.82 -4.38 21.29
N GLU A 301 9.41 -3.12 21.54
CA GLU A 301 9.92 -2.32 22.67
C GLU A 301 9.49 -2.91 24.03
N PHE A 302 8.23 -3.34 24.14
CA PHE A 302 7.68 -3.84 25.40
C PHE A 302 7.76 -5.35 25.58
N GLU A 303 8.20 -6.09 24.55
CA GLU A 303 8.31 -7.55 24.54
C GLU A 303 7.07 -8.24 25.16
N ASP A 304 7.24 -8.95 26.28
CA ASP A 304 6.19 -9.68 26.99
C ASP A 304 5.55 -8.88 28.16
N ALA A 305 5.84 -7.58 28.29
CA ALA A 305 5.32 -6.75 29.39
C ALA A 305 3.82 -6.47 29.25
N TYR A 306 3.32 -6.43 28.01
CA TYR A 306 1.92 -6.18 27.68
C TYR A 306 1.46 -7.15 26.60
N SER A 307 0.19 -7.52 26.64
CA SER A 307 -0.48 -8.22 25.54
C SER A 307 -0.70 -7.28 24.36
N GLU A 308 -0.82 -7.86 23.16
CA GLU A 308 -1.17 -7.12 21.95
C GLU A 308 -2.47 -6.34 22.11
N GLU A 309 -3.47 -6.92 22.78
CA GLU A 309 -4.74 -6.25 23.05
C GLU A 309 -4.57 -4.99 23.93
N GLU A 310 -3.77 -5.08 24.99
CA GLU A 310 -3.49 -3.95 25.89
C GLU A 310 -2.79 -2.79 25.14
N ILE A 311 -1.77 -3.11 24.33
CA ILE A 311 -1.06 -2.12 23.52
C ILE A 311 -2.00 -1.49 22.49
N ARG A 312 -2.82 -2.29 21.80
CA ARG A 312 -3.80 -1.80 20.82
C ARG A 312 -4.83 -0.89 21.45
N LEU A 313 -5.38 -1.25 22.61
CA LEU A 313 -6.34 -0.42 23.33
C LEU A 313 -5.75 0.92 23.76
N MET A 314 -4.52 0.91 24.30
CA MET A 314 -3.81 2.15 24.64
C MET A 314 -3.48 3.00 23.43
N ARG A 315 -3.09 2.39 22.31
CA ARG A 315 -2.88 3.08 21.03
C ARG A 315 -4.17 3.73 20.53
N ILE A 316 -5.30 3.01 20.59
CA ILE A 316 -6.63 3.54 20.22
C ILE A 316 -7.00 4.73 21.10
N LYS A 317 -6.81 4.63 22.42
CA LYS A 317 -7.04 5.72 23.38
C LYS A 317 -6.17 6.93 23.03
N PHE A 318 -4.87 6.72 22.89
CA PHE A 318 -3.91 7.76 22.52
C PHE A 318 -4.31 8.49 21.22
N LEU A 319 -4.59 7.76 20.15
CA LEU A 319 -5.01 8.34 18.87
C LEU A 319 -6.35 9.08 18.98
N SER A 320 -7.30 8.56 19.76
CA SER A 320 -8.59 9.20 20.00
C SER A 320 -8.47 10.52 20.76
N GLU A 321 -7.51 10.63 21.69
CA GLU A 321 -7.29 11.81 22.52
C GLU A 321 -6.40 12.86 21.85
N VAL A 322 -5.32 12.42 21.17
CA VAL A 322 -4.27 13.29 20.63
C VAL A 322 -4.45 13.60 19.15
N ALA A 323 -4.88 12.65 18.33
CA ALA A 323 -4.96 12.82 16.87
C ALA A 323 -6.28 13.46 16.40
N ASN A 324 -7.34 13.39 17.21
CA ASN A 324 -8.71 13.76 16.84
C ASN A 324 -9.28 14.96 17.61
#